data_AF-A0A4P7SL68-F1
#
_entry.id   AF-A0A4P7SL68-F1
#
_cell.length_a   1.000
_cell.length_b   1.000
_cell.length_c   1.000
_cell.angle_alpha   90.00
_cell.angle_beta   90.00
_cell.angle_gamma   90.00
#
_symmetry.space_group_name_H-M   'P 1'
#
loop_
_entity.id
_entity.type
_entity.pdbx_description
1 polymer ?
#
loop_
_entity_poly.entity_id
_entity_poly.type
_entity_poly.pdbx_seq_one_letter_code
_entity_poly.pdbx_strand_id
1 'polypeptide(L)'
;MAQLIIPADLVPFAPDIAPAKAAAMIEDAEAMAVLTAPCLVNLPTDDPRRAAAKAILRGAVLRWNEAGTGAVSQEQSGPFGHTLDTRQPRKAMFWPSEITQLQGLCSSGEKGHAFAVDTVGSGCAHLPWCSLAFGATYCSCGVDIAGEPIYEVG
;
A
#
# COMPACT_ATOMS: atom_id res chain seq x y z
N MET A 1 -4.92 -16.27 16.24
CA MET A 1 -5.29 -14.90 15.83
C MET A 1 -4.55 -13.92 16.72
N ALA A 2 -4.05 -12.83 16.15
CA ALA A 2 -3.30 -11.82 16.90
C ALA A 2 -4.30 -10.88 17.58
N GLN A 3 -4.68 -11.15 18.82
CA GLN A 3 -5.59 -10.25 19.55
C GLN A 3 -4.82 -8.97 19.93
N LEU A 4 -4.99 -7.91 19.14
CA LEU A 4 -4.30 -6.63 19.29
C LEU A 4 -5.21 -5.58 19.93
N ILE A 5 -6.52 -5.65 19.69
CA ILE A 5 -7.53 -4.74 20.21
C ILE A 5 -8.75 -5.52 20.70
N ILE A 6 -9.38 -5.08 21.78
CA ILE A 6 -10.64 -5.69 22.28
C ILE A 6 -11.80 -4.71 22.17
N PRO A 7 -13.06 -5.17 22.13
CA PRO A 7 -14.21 -4.28 22.06
C PRO A 7 -14.26 -3.22 23.17
N ALA A 8 -13.74 -3.54 24.36
CA ALA A 8 -13.64 -2.60 25.47
C ALA A 8 -12.72 -1.40 25.19
N ASP A 9 -11.74 -1.53 24.29
CA ASP A 9 -10.86 -0.42 23.90
C ASP A 9 -11.58 0.65 23.05
N LEU A 10 -12.76 0.32 22.50
CA LEU A 10 -13.58 1.21 21.66
C LEU A 10 -14.64 1.98 22.46
N VAL A 11 -15.07 1.45 23.60
CA VAL A 11 -16.14 2.04 24.44
C VAL A 11 -15.90 3.50 24.82
N PRO A 12 -14.66 3.95 25.17
CA PRO A 12 -14.42 5.35 25.51
C PRO A 12 -14.65 6.34 24.35
N PHE A 13 -14.67 5.87 23.10
CA PHE A 13 -14.77 6.71 21.91
C PHE A 13 -16.10 6.56 21.18
N ALA A 14 -16.68 5.35 21.21
CA ALA A 14 -17.96 5.03 20.58
C ALA A 14 -18.80 4.17 21.52
N PRO A 15 -19.43 4.77 22.56
CA PRO A 15 -20.22 4.02 23.54
C PRO A 15 -21.46 3.34 22.93
N ASP A 16 -21.98 3.87 21.81
CA ASP A 16 -23.18 3.38 21.14
C ASP A 16 -22.92 2.27 20.11
N ILE A 17 -21.67 1.81 19.97
CA ILE A 17 -21.35 0.73 19.03
C ILE A 17 -21.90 -0.60 19.54
N ALA A 18 -22.76 -1.25 18.75
CA ALA A 18 -23.25 -2.58 19.10
C ALA A 18 -22.07 -3.57 19.21
N PRO A 19 -22.00 -4.41 20.25
CA PRO A 19 -20.83 -5.26 20.50
C PRO A 19 -20.58 -6.28 19.37
N ALA A 20 -21.64 -6.77 18.74
CA ALA A 20 -21.52 -7.65 17.57
C ALA A 20 -20.90 -6.92 16.35
N LYS A 21 -21.27 -5.65 16.14
CA LYS A 21 -20.69 -4.81 15.09
C LYS A 21 -19.22 -4.53 15.38
N ALA A 22 -18.90 -4.17 16.63
CA ALA A 22 -17.52 -3.93 17.06
C ALA A 22 -16.62 -5.16 16.85
N ALA A 23 -17.09 -6.35 17.21
CA ALA A 23 -16.35 -7.59 17.05
C ALA A 23 -16.03 -7.89 15.57
N ALA A 24 -17.04 -7.82 14.69
CA ALA A 24 -16.83 -8.03 13.25
C ALA A 24 -15.85 -7.00 12.66
N MET A 25 -15.97 -5.74 13.05
CA MET A 25 -15.06 -4.69 12.57
C MET A 25 -13.62 -4.90 13.05
N ILE A 26 -13.43 -5.39 14.27
CA ILE A 26 -12.11 -5.73 14.82
C ILE A 26 -11.51 -6.92 14.05
N GLU A 27 -12.29 -7.97 13.82
CA GLU A 27 -11.85 -9.16 13.09
C GLU A 27 -11.35 -8.82 11.68
N ASP A 28 -12.11 -7.99 10.94
CA ASP A 28 -11.70 -7.50 9.62
C ASP A 28 -10.42 -6.67 9.71
N ALA A 29 -10.30 -5.79 10.72
CA ALA A 29 -9.14 -4.93 10.92
C ALA A 29 -7.88 -5.73 11.20
N GLU A 30 -7.98 -6.72 12.10
CA GLU A 30 -6.87 -7.58 12.50
C GLU A 30 -6.43 -8.47 11.34
N ALA A 31 -7.38 -9.03 10.56
CA ALA A 31 -7.06 -9.82 9.38
C ALA A 31 -6.25 -9.01 8.35
N MET A 32 -6.70 -7.80 8.03
CA MET A 32 -6.01 -6.91 7.09
C MET A 32 -4.66 -6.41 7.62
N ALA A 33 -4.55 -6.17 8.93
CA ALA A 33 -3.29 -5.76 9.56
C ALA A 33 -2.26 -6.89 9.56
N VAL A 34 -2.66 -8.14 9.79
CA VAL A 34 -1.76 -9.30 9.70
C VAL A 34 -1.23 -9.49 8.28
N LEU A 35 -2.07 -9.27 7.25
CA LEU A 35 -1.62 -9.32 5.85
C LEU A 35 -0.61 -8.21 5.54
N THR A 36 -0.83 -7.01 6.07
CA THR A 36 0.01 -5.84 5.84
C THR A 36 1.34 -5.89 6.62
N ALA A 37 1.27 -6.42 7.84
CA ALA A 37 2.35 -6.42 8.83
C ALA A 37 2.40 -7.78 9.55
N PRO A 38 2.97 -8.82 8.92
CA PRO A 38 2.95 -10.20 9.45
C PRO A 38 3.68 -10.36 10.79
N CYS A 39 4.59 -9.45 11.14
CA CYS A 39 5.32 -9.50 12.40
C CYS A 39 4.42 -9.32 13.63
N LEU A 40 3.19 -8.79 13.45
CA LEU A 40 2.26 -8.51 14.54
C LEU A 40 1.68 -9.76 15.21
N VAL A 41 1.75 -10.92 14.55
CA VAL A 41 1.11 -12.16 15.02
C VAL A 41 1.71 -12.69 16.32
N ASN A 42 3.04 -12.60 16.45
CA ASN A 42 3.80 -13.20 17.54
C ASN A 42 4.49 -12.16 18.43
N LEU A 43 3.96 -10.93 18.48
CA LEU A 43 4.51 -9.90 19.36
C LEU A 43 4.37 -10.31 20.83
N PRO A 44 5.39 -10.12 21.67
CA PRO A 44 5.24 -10.18 23.12
C PRO A 44 4.15 -9.22 23.62
N THR A 45 3.58 -9.49 24.81
CA THR A 45 2.58 -8.61 25.43
C THR A 45 3.13 -7.24 25.78
N ASP A 46 4.40 -7.18 26.15
CA ASP A 46 5.07 -5.97 26.63
C ASP A 46 5.78 -5.19 25.49
N ASP A 47 5.62 -5.64 24.25
CA ASP A 47 6.25 -4.99 23.10
C ASP A 47 5.55 -3.65 22.79
N PRO A 48 6.27 -2.51 22.75
CA PRO A 48 5.68 -1.20 22.47
C PRO A 48 4.97 -1.14 21.11
N ARG A 49 5.36 -1.98 20.14
CA ARG A 49 4.70 -2.08 18.84
C ARG A 49 3.27 -2.57 18.95
N ARG A 50 2.94 -3.36 19.97
CA ARG A 50 1.57 -3.82 20.24
C ARG A 50 0.67 -2.64 20.62
N ALA A 51 1.15 -1.73 21.47
CA ALA A 51 0.42 -0.51 21.83
C ALA A 51 0.25 0.43 20.62
N ALA A 52 1.29 0.55 19.79
CA ALA A 52 1.22 1.33 18.56
C ALA A 52 0.22 0.74 17.55
N ALA A 53 0.27 -0.58 17.33
CA ALA A 53 -0.69 -1.29 16.46
C ALA A 53 -2.13 -1.12 16.96
N LYS A 54 -2.36 -1.24 18.28
CA LYS A 54 -3.67 -0.98 18.89
C LYS A 54 -4.18 0.43 18.58
N ALA A 55 -3.32 1.45 18.69
CA ALA A 55 -3.72 2.83 18.42
C ALA A 55 -4.14 3.04 16.95
N ILE A 56 -3.40 2.47 16.00
CA ILE A 56 -3.71 2.53 14.56
C ILE A 56 -5.03 1.81 14.26
N LEU A 57 -5.18 0.58 14.74
CA LEU A 57 -6.40 -0.22 14.54
C LEU A 57 -7.63 0.46 15.11
N ARG A 58 -7.53 1.05 16.30
CA ARG A 58 -8.62 1.81 16.92
C ARG A 58 -9.04 3.00 16.07
N GLY A 59 -8.08 3.78 15.56
CA GLY A 59 -8.38 4.92 14.69
C GLY A 59 -9.10 4.49 13.41
N ALA A 60 -8.62 3.43 12.77
CA ALA A 60 -9.22 2.89 11.54
C ALA A 60 -10.65 2.37 11.78
N VAL A 61 -10.88 1.62 12.86
CA VAL A 61 -12.20 1.06 13.20
C VAL A 61 -13.20 2.17 13.53
N LEU A 62 -12.82 3.16 14.34
CA LEU A 62 -13.70 4.28 14.70
C LEU A 62 -14.07 5.11 13.47
N ARG A 63 -13.08 5.46 12.64
CA ARG A 63 -13.30 6.14 11.37
C ARG A 63 -14.23 5.36 10.45
N TRP A 64 -14.05 4.05 10.37
CA TRP A 64 -14.91 3.20 9.55
C TRP A 64 -16.34 3.14 10.10
N ASN A 65 -16.50 3.14 11.42
CA ASN A 65 -17.81 3.20 12.08
C ASN A 65 -18.54 4.50 11.75
N GLU A 66 -17.83 5.64 11.78
CA GLU A 66 -18.36 6.96 11.44
C GLU A 66 -18.71 7.07 9.94
N ALA A 67 -17.86 6.56 9.05
CA ALA A 67 -18.11 6.60 7.60
C ALA A 67 -19.38 5.84 7.19
N GLY A 68 -19.78 4.81 7.95
CA GLY A 68 -21.02 4.06 7.73
C GLY A 68 -22.31 4.82 8.09
N THR A 69 -22.20 6.00 8.73
CA THR A 69 -23.37 6.81 9.15
C THR A 69 -23.87 7.78 8.06
N GLY A 70 -23.06 8.04 7.02
CA GLY A 70 -23.51 8.56 5.70
C GLY A 70 -24.40 9.81 5.70
N ALA A 71 -24.20 10.75 6.63
CA ALA A 71 -25.00 11.97 6.70
C ALA A 71 -24.50 13.04 5.71
N VAL A 72 -25.35 13.44 4.75
CA VAL A 72 -25.09 14.63 3.94
C VAL A 72 -25.21 15.85 4.85
N SER A 73 -24.09 16.53 5.12
CA SER A 73 -24.10 17.76 5.92
C SER A 73 -24.29 18.96 5.00
N GLN A 74 -25.35 19.74 5.22
CA GLN A 74 -25.57 20.99 4.50
C GLN A 74 -25.14 22.14 5.40
N GLU A 75 -24.07 22.83 5.03
CA GLU A 75 -23.66 24.07 5.68
C GLU A 75 -24.22 25.25 4.86
N GLN A 76 -25.07 26.06 5.48
CA GLN A 76 -25.59 27.29 4.89
C GLN A 76 -25.01 28.50 5.62
N SER A 77 -24.20 29.29 4.91
CA SER A 77 -23.68 30.57 5.40
C SER A 77 -24.33 31.69 4.60
N GLY A 78 -25.44 32.21 5.14
CA GLY A 78 -26.24 33.22 4.47
C GLY A 78 -26.77 32.72 3.11
N PRO A 79 -26.62 33.48 2.00
CA PRO A 79 -27.13 33.07 0.69
C PRO A 79 -26.32 31.95 0.02
N PHE A 80 -25.19 31.55 0.57
CA PHE A 80 -24.34 30.50 0.02
C PHE A 80 -24.54 29.20 0.80
N GLY A 81 -24.96 28.15 0.11
CA GLY A 81 -25.07 26.80 0.66
C GLY A 81 -24.01 25.88 0.07
N HIS A 82 -23.34 25.10 0.93
CA HIS A 82 -22.44 24.03 0.53
C HIS A 82 -22.98 22.71 1.06
N THR A 83 -23.17 21.74 0.16
CA THR A 83 -23.51 20.36 0.53
C THR A 83 -22.22 19.56 0.60
N LEU A 84 -21.83 19.16 1.80
CA LEU A 84 -20.71 18.25 2.04
C LEU A 84 -21.25 16.83 1.99
N ASP A 85 -21.02 16.16 0.86
CA ASP A 85 -21.35 14.75 0.70
C ASP A 85 -20.29 13.89 1.42
N THR A 86 -20.59 13.49 2.65
CA THR A 86 -19.72 12.63 3.46
C THR A 86 -19.84 11.15 3.09
N ARG A 87 -20.69 10.80 2.11
CA ARG A 87 -20.80 9.44 1.59
C ARG A 87 -19.50 9.12 0.84
N GLN A 88 -18.47 8.70 1.56
CA GLN A 88 -17.25 8.26 0.90
C GLN A 88 -17.57 6.99 0.09
N PRO A 89 -17.30 6.97 -1.23
CA PRO A 89 -17.34 5.72 -1.98
C PRO A 89 -16.36 4.77 -1.31
N ARG A 90 -16.80 3.52 -1.01
CA ARG A 90 -16.07 2.51 -0.21
C ARG A 90 -14.56 2.54 -0.47
N LYS A 91 -13.82 3.35 0.30
CA LYS A 91 -12.36 3.36 0.28
C LYS A 91 -11.89 2.12 1.03
N ALA A 92 -10.69 1.66 0.72
CA ALA A 92 -10.04 0.59 1.47
C ALA A 92 -10.08 0.90 2.98
N MET A 93 -10.23 -0.15 3.79
CA MET A 93 -10.38 -0.04 5.25
C MET A 93 -9.31 0.84 5.88
N PHE A 94 -8.05 0.66 5.47
CA PHE A 94 -6.92 1.46 5.89
C PHE A 94 -6.59 2.56 4.89
N TRP A 95 -6.14 3.69 5.41
CA TRP A 95 -5.49 4.72 4.62
C TRP A 95 -4.05 4.31 4.26
N PRO A 96 -3.50 4.85 3.17
CA PRO A 96 -2.10 4.61 2.82
C PRO A 96 -1.12 4.93 3.95
N SER A 97 -1.39 5.98 4.75
CA SER A 97 -0.57 6.35 5.91
C SER A 97 -0.64 5.34 7.06
N GLU A 98 -1.78 4.68 7.26
CA GLU A 98 -1.94 3.64 8.28
C GLU A 98 -1.23 2.36 7.83
N ILE A 99 -1.31 2.03 6.54
CA ILE A 99 -0.57 0.91 5.93
C ILE A 99 0.94 1.11 6.12
N THR A 100 1.47 2.29 5.80
CA THR A 100 2.91 2.56 5.97
C THR A 100 3.33 2.54 7.43
N GLN A 101 2.49 3.02 8.36
CA GLN A 101 2.75 2.91 9.79
C GLN A 101 2.79 1.45 10.25
N LEU A 102 1.82 0.63 9.87
CA LEU A 102 1.77 -0.79 10.20
C LEU A 102 3.00 -1.54 9.64
N GLN A 103 3.36 -1.29 8.39
CA GLN A 103 4.58 -1.83 7.78
C GLN A 103 5.83 -1.35 8.52
N GLY A 104 5.86 -0.09 8.93
CA GLY A 104 6.94 0.52 9.71
C GLY A 104 7.18 -0.17 11.05
N LEU A 105 6.14 -0.63 11.74
CA LEU A 105 6.27 -1.41 12.98
C LEU A 105 7.03 -2.74 12.75
N CYS A 106 6.93 -3.29 11.55
CA CYS A 106 7.65 -4.49 11.14
C CYS A 106 8.99 -4.22 10.46
N SER A 107 9.28 -2.99 10.07
CA SER A 107 10.59 -2.63 9.56
C SER A 107 11.57 -2.57 10.72
N SER A 108 12.53 -3.51 10.76
CA SER A 108 13.77 -3.26 11.49
C SER A 108 14.44 -2.07 10.81
N GLY A 109 14.89 -1.07 11.57
CA GLY A 109 15.49 0.18 11.07
C GLY A 109 16.79 0.02 10.26
N GLU A 110 17.07 -1.17 9.72
CA GLU A 110 18.28 -1.55 8.99
C GLU A 110 18.04 -1.84 7.50
N LYS A 111 16.84 -1.61 6.96
CA LYS A 111 16.60 -1.86 5.52
C LYS A 111 16.86 -0.62 4.68
N GLY A 112 18.15 -0.31 4.52
CA GLY A 112 18.60 0.25 3.25
C GLY A 112 18.32 -0.80 2.17
N HIS A 113 17.25 -0.61 1.39
CA HIS A 113 16.96 -1.51 0.29
C HIS A 113 18.07 -1.35 -0.76
N ALA A 114 18.84 -2.41 -1.00
CA ALA A 114 19.68 -2.47 -2.19
C ALA A 114 18.76 -2.50 -3.41
N PHE A 115 18.64 -1.37 -4.09
CA PHE A 115 18.01 -1.32 -5.41
C PHE A 115 19.16 -1.29 -6.44
N ALA A 116 19.07 -2.16 -7.44
CA ALA A 116 19.92 -2.08 -8.62
C ALA A 116 19.02 -1.66 -9.77
N VAL A 117 19.35 -0.52 -10.39
CA VAL A 117 18.82 -0.18 -11.69
C VAL A 117 19.75 -0.87 -12.69
N ASP A 118 19.24 -1.88 -13.39
CA ASP A 118 19.98 -2.48 -14.50
C ASP A 118 20.00 -1.46 -15.64
N THR A 119 21.16 -0.82 -15.83
CA THR A 119 21.38 0.16 -16.90
C THR A 119 21.92 -0.50 -18.17
N VAL A 120 22.03 -1.84 -18.21
CA VAL A 120 22.35 -2.54 -19.45
C VAL A 120 21.13 -2.43 -20.36
N GLY A 121 21.19 -1.48 -21.28
CA GLY A 121 20.28 -1.44 -22.43
C GLY A 121 20.30 -2.79 -23.11
N SER A 122 19.13 -3.30 -23.48
CA SER A 122 18.96 -4.58 -24.19
C SER A 122 20.06 -4.71 -25.23
N GLY A 123 20.97 -5.66 -25.02
CA GLY A 123 22.10 -5.89 -25.91
C GLY A 123 21.57 -6.09 -27.32
N CYS A 124 22.18 -5.41 -28.29
CA CYS A 124 21.81 -5.50 -29.71
C CYS A 124 21.67 -6.98 -30.10
N ALA A 125 20.44 -7.42 -30.34
CA ALA A 125 20.14 -8.81 -30.70
C ALA A 125 20.41 -8.99 -32.18
N HIS A 126 21.64 -9.34 -32.54
CA HIS A 126 21.98 -9.58 -33.94
C HIS A 126 21.70 -11.04 -34.34
N LEU A 127 21.38 -11.27 -35.62
CA LEU A 127 21.33 -12.62 -36.17
C LEU A 127 22.74 -13.25 -36.19
N PRO A 128 22.89 -14.58 -36.05
CA PRO A 128 24.21 -15.24 -35.99
C PRO A 128 25.09 -14.97 -37.21
N TRP A 129 24.48 -14.67 -38.36
CA TRP A 129 25.22 -14.40 -39.59
C TRP A 129 25.93 -13.04 -39.54
N CYS A 130 25.42 -12.05 -38.79
CA CYS A 130 26.09 -10.74 -38.62
C CYS A 130 27.44 -10.88 -37.93
N SER A 131 27.56 -11.81 -36.96
CA SER A 131 28.81 -12.12 -36.27
C SER A 131 29.87 -12.69 -37.21
N LEU A 132 29.45 -13.54 -38.17
CA LEU A 132 30.33 -14.15 -39.16
C LEU A 132 30.76 -13.17 -40.27
N ALA A 133 29.87 -12.28 -40.70
CA ALA A 133 30.13 -11.35 -41.81
C ALA A 133 30.92 -10.10 -41.38
N PHE A 134 30.72 -9.61 -40.15
CA PHE A 134 31.29 -8.33 -39.68
C PHE A 134 32.22 -8.44 -38.47
N GLY A 135 32.53 -9.67 -38.03
CA GLY A 135 33.58 -9.92 -37.04
C GLY A 135 33.18 -9.68 -35.58
N ALA A 136 31.89 -9.43 -35.30
CA ALA A 136 31.30 -9.34 -33.96
C ALA A 136 31.91 -8.29 -33.01
N THR A 137 32.81 -7.44 -33.50
CA THR A 137 33.49 -6.41 -32.70
C THR A 137 32.69 -5.11 -32.62
N TYR A 138 31.68 -4.93 -33.46
CA TYR A 138 30.77 -3.80 -33.45
C TYR A 138 29.37 -4.23 -33.94
N CYS A 139 28.33 -3.73 -33.26
CA CYS A 139 26.93 -4.06 -33.53
C CYS A 139 26.29 -2.97 -34.41
N SER A 140 26.76 -2.82 -35.65
CA SER A 140 26.19 -1.79 -36.51
C SER A 140 25.18 -2.28 -37.53
N CYS A 141 25.00 -3.58 -37.78
CA CYS A 141 24.01 -4.09 -38.76
C CYS A 141 24.04 -3.39 -40.14
N GLY A 142 25.18 -2.77 -40.50
CA GLY A 142 25.36 -1.94 -41.69
C GLY A 142 25.01 -0.44 -41.53
N VAL A 143 24.59 0.03 -40.36
CA VAL A 143 24.33 1.43 -39.99
C VAL A 143 25.56 2.31 -40.23
N ASP A 144 26.77 1.82 -39.94
CA ASP A 144 28.00 2.60 -40.21
C ASP A 144 28.20 2.88 -41.71
N ILE A 145 27.53 2.11 -42.58
CA ILE A 145 27.64 2.18 -44.04
C ILE A 145 26.46 2.97 -44.63
N ALA A 146 25.24 2.72 -44.14
CA ALA A 146 24.00 3.23 -44.74
C ALA A 146 23.26 4.26 -43.87
N GLY A 147 23.68 4.49 -42.63
CA GLY A 147 22.97 5.31 -41.64
C GLY A 147 21.72 4.66 -41.04
N GLU A 148 21.33 3.48 -41.54
CA GLU A 148 20.21 2.66 -41.08
C GLU A 148 20.56 1.16 -41.18
N PRO A 149 19.92 0.28 -40.39
CA PRO A 149 20.20 -1.14 -40.44
C PRO A 149 19.71 -1.73 -41.77
N ILE A 150 20.65 -2.17 -42.60
CA ILE A 150 20.37 -2.77 -43.92
C ILE A 150 20.35 -4.31 -43.87
N TYR A 151 20.82 -4.87 -42.77
CA TYR A 151 20.98 -6.31 -42.57
C TYR A 151 20.07 -6.89 -41.50
N GLU A 152 19.21 -6.06 -40.91
CA GLU A 152 18.12 -6.50 -40.05
C GLU A 152 16.78 -6.07 -40.67
N VAL A 153 15.77 -6.92 -40.52
CA VAL A 153 14.40 -6.61 -40.90
C VAL A 153 13.62 -6.42 -39.60
N GLY A 154 13.30 -5.18 -39.26
CA GLY A 154 12.33 -4.80 -38.22
C GLY A 154 12.94 -4.40 -36.89
#